data_AF-A0A2X1JNK8-F1
#
_entry.id   AF-A0A2X1JNK8-F1
#
_cell.length_a   1.000
_cell.length_b   1.000
_cell.length_c   1.000
_cell.angle_alpha   90.00
_cell.angle_beta   90.00
_cell.angle_gamma   90.00
#
_symmetry.space_group_name_H-M   'P 1'
#
loop_
_entity.id
_entity.type
_entity.pdbx_description
1 polymer ?
#
loop_
_entity_poly.entity_id
_entity_poly.type
_entity_poly.pdbx_seq_one_letter_code
_entity_poly.pdbx_strand_id
1 'polypeptide(L)'
;MAKAPKRAFVCNECGADYPRWQGQCSACHAWNTITEVRLAASPTVARNERLSGYAGSAGVAKVQKLSDISLEELPRFSTGFKEFDRVLGGGVVPGSAILIGGNPGAGKSTLLLQTLCKLAQQMKTL
;
A
#
# COMPACT_ATOMS: atom_id res chain seq x y z
N MET A 1 23.15 9.28 3.32
CA MET A 1 23.25 9.73 4.73
C MET A 1 21.85 10.11 5.21
N ALA A 2 21.31 9.40 6.21
CA ALA A 2 19.97 9.67 6.72
C ALA A 2 19.98 11.00 7.50
N LYS A 3 19.17 11.97 7.05
CA LYS A 3 19.02 13.26 7.72
C LYS A 3 18.39 13.02 9.09
N ALA A 4 19.04 13.50 10.15
CA ALA A 4 18.55 13.34 11.51
C ALA A 4 17.10 13.88 11.63
N PRO A 5 16.20 13.17 12.34
CA PRO A 5 14.82 13.59 12.48
C PRO A 5 14.77 14.96 13.18
N LYS A 6 14.09 15.93 12.56
CA LYS A 6 13.84 17.23 13.17
C LYS A 6 12.84 17.03 14.31
N ARG A 7 13.24 17.43 15.52
CA ARG A 7 12.42 17.39 16.74
C ARG A 7 12.01 18.81 17.10
N ALA A 8 10.78 19.00 17.57
CA ALA A 8 10.29 20.25 18.13
C ALA A 8 9.69 19.97 19.52
N PHE A 9 9.70 20.95 20.42
CA PHE A 9 9.05 20.82 21.73
C PHE A 9 7.84 21.75 21.77
N VAL A 10 6.64 21.20 22.02
CA VAL A 10 5.38 21.94 21.96
C VAL A 10 4.61 21.76 23.27
N CYS A 11 4.13 22.86 23.84
CA CYS A 11 3.23 22.84 25.00
C CYS A 11 1.86 22.31 24.60
N ASN A 12 1.40 21.22 25.23
CA ASN A 12 0.11 20.61 24.94
C ASN A 12 -1.10 21.46 25.39
N GLU A 13 -0.85 22.46 26.26
CA GLU A 13 -1.90 23.30 26.84
C GLU A 13 -2.16 24.58 26.03
N CYS A 14 -1.10 25.22 25.52
CA CYS A 14 -1.21 26.50 24.82
C CYS A 14 -0.62 26.50 23.40
N GLY A 15 -0.01 25.40 22.97
CA GLY A 15 0.58 25.28 21.64
C GLY A 15 1.90 26.02 21.43
N ALA A 16 2.46 26.68 22.45
CA ALA A 16 3.74 27.36 22.35
C ALA A 16 4.89 26.40 22.02
N ASP A 17 5.77 26.80 21.11
CA ASP A 17 6.94 26.05 20.66
C ASP A 17 8.22 26.47 21.37
N TYR A 18 9.08 25.49 21.64
CA TYR A 18 10.34 25.66 22.36
C TYR A 18 11.48 24.91 21.68
N PRO A 19 12.71 25.44 21.74
CA PRO A 19 13.88 24.79 21.15
C PRO A 19 14.39 23.58 21.96
N ARG A 20 13.99 23.46 23.24
CA ARG A 20 14.36 22.37 24.14
C ARG A 20 13.23 22.07 25.12
N TRP A 21 13.26 20.89 25.71
CA TRP A 21 12.41 20.59 26.85
C TRP A 21 12.78 21.45 28.06
N GLN A 22 11.77 21.92 28.77
CA GLN A 22 11.91 22.63 30.04
C GLN A 22 10.71 22.31 30.93
N GLY A 23 10.90 22.32 32.25
CA GLY A 23 9.87 21.88 33.20
C GLY A 23 8.62 22.77 33.23
N GLN A 24 8.75 24.06 32.92
CA GLN A 24 7.63 25.01 32.93
C GLN A 24 7.48 25.73 31.59
N CYS A 25 6.24 25.82 31.09
CA CYS A 25 5.88 26.62 29.93
C CYS A 25 5.97 28.12 30.26
N SER A 26 6.73 28.90 29.49
CA SER A 26 6.83 30.35 29.73
C SER A 26 5.63 31.15 29.22
N ALA A 27 4.77 30.55 28.38
CA ALA A 27 3.58 31.19 27.84
C ALA A 27 2.33 31.02 28.72
N CYS A 28 2.11 29.81 29.28
CA CYS A 28 0.94 29.51 30.10
C CYS A 28 1.26 29.14 31.56
N HIS A 29 2.55 29.16 31.95
CA HIS A 29 3.04 28.83 33.30
C HIS A 29 2.73 27.41 33.80
N ALA A 30 2.11 26.57 32.97
CA ALA A 30 1.85 25.17 33.29
C ALA A 30 3.16 24.36 33.35
N TRP A 31 3.21 23.44 34.30
CA TRP A 31 4.35 22.55 34.51
C TRP A 31 4.17 21.23 33.76
N ASN A 32 5.27 20.67 33.25
CA ASN A 32 5.33 19.37 32.57
C ASN A 32 4.38 19.21 31.36
N THR A 33 3.96 20.32 30.74
CA THR A 33 3.08 20.30 29.54
C THR A 33 3.83 20.34 28.22
N ILE A 34 5.15 20.53 28.23
CA ILE A 34 5.98 20.59 27.02
C ILE A 34 6.36 19.18 26.59
N THR A 35 5.94 18.79 25.39
CA THR A 35 6.13 17.45 24.82
C THR A 35 6.95 17.49 23.54
N GLU A 36 7.74 16.45 23.27
CA GLU A 36 8.53 16.34 22.05
C GLU A 36 7.66 15.85 20.88
N VAL A 37 7.58 16.64 19.82
CA VAL A 37 6.89 16.30 18.58
C VAL A 37 7.91 16.04 17.48
N ARG A 38 7.79 14.89 16.81
CA ARG A 38 8.59 14.58 15.63
C ARG A 38 8.00 15.31 14.42
N LEU A 39 8.73 16.28 13.88
CA LEU A 39 8.34 16.93 12.64
C LEU A 39 8.59 15.96 11.48
N ALA A 40 7.54 15.64 10.73
CA ALA A 40 7.68 14.86 9.50
C ALA A 40 8.62 15.59 8.53
N ALA A 41 9.47 14.83 7.84
CA ALA A 41 10.27 15.39 6.75
C ALA A 41 9.31 15.96 5.69
N SER A 42 9.58 17.19 5.23
CA SER A 42 8.85 17.83 4.14
C SER A 42 8.65 16.85 2.98
N PRO A 43 7.44 16.74 2.39
CA PRO A 43 7.15 15.78 1.31
C PRO A 43 7.89 16.09 0.00
N THR A 44 8.72 17.15 -0.03
CA THR A 44 9.45 17.61 -1.22
C THR A 44 10.67 16.78 -1.59
N VAL A 45 10.82 15.55 -1.06
CA VAL A 45 11.78 14.60 -1.64
C VAL A 45 11.03 13.84 -2.73
N ALA A 46 11.21 14.29 -3.97
CA ALA A 46 10.75 13.62 -5.18
C ALA A 46 11.00 12.11 -5.05
N ARG A 47 9.90 11.37 -4.90
CA ARG A 47 9.93 9.91 -4.77
C ARG A 47 10.44 9.38 -6.10
N ASN A 48 11.61 8.73 -6.07
CA ASN A 48 12.29 8.21 -7.24
C ASN A 48 11.33 7.29 -8.02
N GLU A 49 10.85 7.73 -9.19
CA GLU A 49 9.86 7.04 -10.04
C GLU A 49 10.29 5.62 -10.44
N ARG A 50 11.58 5.30 -10.32
CA ARG A 50 12.15 3.99 -10.63
C ARG A 50 11.63 2.84 -9.75
N LEU A 51 10.93 3.12 -8.65
CA LEU A 51 10.29 2.11 -7.81
C LEU A 51 8.75 2.01 -8.00
N SER A 52 8.21 2.62 -9.07
CA SER A 52 6.76 2.71 -9.33
C SER A 52 6.18 1.53 -10.14
N GLY A 53 6.83 0.37 -10.16
CA GLY A 53 6.46 -0.71 -11.07
C GLY A 53 6.35 -2.07 -10.40
N TYR A 54 5.34 -2.28 -9.54
CA TYR A 54 4.70 -3.61 -9.37
C TYR A 54 3.52 -3.55 -8.38
N ALA A 55 3.61 -2.71 -7.35
CA ALA A 55 2.47 -2.35 -6.53
C ALA A 55 1.70 -1.28 -7.29
N GLY A 56 0.47 -1.58 -7.71
CA GLY A 56 -0.36 -0.74 -8.57
C GLY A 56 -0.20 0.75 -8.30
N SER A 57 -0.03 1.52 -9.38
CA SER A 57 0.20 2.96 -9.42
C SER A 57 -0.22 3.66 -8.13
N ALA A 58 0.73 3.89 -7.23
CA ALA A 58 0.52 4.60 -5.96
C ALA A 58 0.06 6.08 -6.15
N GLY A 59 -0.16 6.50 -7.40
CA GLY A 59 -0.73 7.80 -7.78
C GLY A 59 -2.17 7.76 -8.33
N VAL A 60 -2.84 6.59 -8.41
CA VAL A 60 -4.21 6.50 -8.97
C VAL A 60 -5.30 6.40 -7.90
N ALA A 61 -4.97 5.92 -6.69
CA ALA A 61 -5.94 5.84 -5.60
C ALA A 61 -6.19 7.24 -5.00
N LYS A 62 -7.24 7.92 -5.47
CA LYS A 62 -7.74 9.17 -4.87
C LYS A 62 -8.49 8.86 -3.58
N VAL A 63 -8.37 9.73 -2.57
CA VAL A 63 -9.23 9.65 -1.39
C VAL A 63 -10.66 9.94 -1.82
N GLN A 64 -11.57 9.01 -1.54
CA GLN A 64 -12.99 9.12 -1.87
C GLN A 64 -13.82 8.78 -0.62
N LYS A 65 -15.05 9.31 -0.53
CA LYS A 65 -15.99 8.87 0.51
C LYS A 65 -16.42 7.44 0.21
N LEU A 66 -16.75 6.69 1.25
CA LEU A 66 -17.25 5.32 1.10
C LEU A 66 -18.51 5.24 0.20
N SER A 67 -19.36 6.26 0.22
CA SER A 67 -20.55 6.38 -0.63
C SER A 67 -20.24 6.49 -2.13
N ASP A 68 -19.02 6.90 -2.47
CA ASP A 68 -18.62 7.23 -3.83
C ASP A 68 -17.76 6.11 -4.45
N ILE A 69 -17.61 4.99 -3.73
CA ILE A 69 -16.87 3.81 -4.20
C ILE A 69 -17.75 3.02 -5.16
N SER A 70 -17.30 2.86 -6.41
CA SER A 70 -17.96 1.98 -7.38
C SER A 70 -17.91 0.53 -6.87
N LEU A 71 -19.05 -0.16 -6.94
CA LEU A 71 -19.20 -1.58 -6.62
C LEU A 71 -19.11 -2.46 -7.87
N GLU A 72 -18.76 -1.88 -9.03
CA GLU A 72 -18.65 -2.62 -10.28
C GLU A 72 -17.60 -3.73 -10.16
N GLU A 73 -18.00 -4.95 -10.54
CA GLU A 73 -17.09 -6.07 -10.58
C GLU A 73 -16.03 -5.86 -11.67
N LEU A 74 -14.77 -6.00 -11.28
CA LEU A 74 -13.66 -5.99 -12.23
C LEU A 74 -13.85 -7.16 -13.23
N PRO A 75 -13.58 -6.93 -14.53
CA PRO A 75 -13.69 -8.00 -15.53
C PRO A 75 -12.74 -9.14 -15.16
N ARG A 76 -13.26 -10.37 -15.14
CA ARG A 76 -12.48 -11.59 -14.89
C ARG A 76 -12.49 -12.45 -16.13
N PHE A 77 -11.41 -13.20 -16.35
CA PHE A 77 -11.38 -14.24 -17.37
C PHE A 77 -11.17 -15.62 -16.72
N SER A 78 -11.83 -16.63 -17.28
CA SER A 78 -11.72 -18.01 -16.81
C SER A 78 -10.34 -18.59 -17.15
N THR A 79 -9.80 -19.40 -16.24
CA THR A 79 -8.60 -20.21 -16.45
C THR A 79 -8.88 -21.49 -17.26
N GLY A 80 -10.15 -21.79 -17.53
CA GLY A 80 -10.60 -23.06 -18.11
C GLY A 80 -10.67 -24.21 -17.11
N PHE A 81 -10.36 -23.98 -15.83
CA PHE A 81 -10.50 -24.95 -14.74
C PHE A 81 -11.50 -24.42 -13.70
N LYS A 82 -12.68 -25.03 -13.63
CA LYS A 82 -13.77 -24.56 -12.75
C LYS A 82 -13.37 -24.42 -11.29
N GLU A 83 -12.65 -25.39 -10.74
CA GLU A 83 -12.19 -25.32 -9.34
C GLU A 83 -11.10 -24.28 -9.12
N PHE A 84 -10.26 -24.04 -10.12
CA PHE A 84 -9.26 -22.99 -10.02
C PHE A 84 -9.90 -21.61 -10.10
N ASP A 85 -10.86 -21.41 -11.01
CA ASP A 85 -11.66 -20.19 -11.08
C ASP A 85 -12.43 -19.93 -9.79
N ARG A 86 -13.00 -20.98 -9.17
CA ARG A 86 -13.66 -20.89 -7.87
C ARG A 86 -12.72 -20.36 -6.79
N VAL A 87 -11.49 -20.88 -6.72
CA VAL A 87 -10.46 -20.41 -5.75
C VAL A 87 -10.07 -18.96 -6.01
N LEU A 88 -10.05 -18.53 -7.28
CA LEU A 88 -9.74 -17.14 -7.66
C LEU A 88 -10.93 -16.17 -7.51
N GLY A 89 -12.09 -16.63 -7.06
CA GLY A 89 -13.29 -15.81 -6.94
C GLY A 89 -13.99 -15.55 -8.27
N GLY A 90 -14.04 -16.56 -9.15
CA GLY A 90 -14.70 -16.53 -10.45
C GLY A 90 -13.77 -16.43 -11.66
N GLY A 91 -12.46 -16.31 -11.44
CA GLY A 91 -11.45 -16.21 -12.51
C GLY A 91 -10.36 -15.19 -12.22
N VAL A 92 -9.43 -15.04 -13.17
CA VAL A 92 -8.28 -14.15 -13.07
C VAL A 92 -8.68 -12.72 -13.37
N VAL A 93 -8.26 -11.78 -12.52
CA VAL A 93 -8.42 -10.34 -12.73
C VAL A 93 -7.22 -9.81 -13.55
N PRO A 94 -7.43 -9.09 -14.67
CA PRO A 94 -6.36 -8.45 -15.43
C PRO A 94 -5.52 -7.51 -14.57
N GLY A 95 -4.20 -7.57 -14.73
CA GLY A 95 -3.26 -6.72 -13.96
C GLY A 95 -3.10 -7.11 -12.49
N SER A 96 -3.67 -8.26 -12.06
CA SER A 96 -3.45 -8.78 -10.71
C SER A 96 -2.14 -9.56 -10.60
N ALA A 97 -1.62 -9.65 -9.37
CA ALA A 97 -0.54 -10.56 -9.00
C ALA A 97 -1.10 -11.65 -8.09
N ILE A 98 -0.91 -12.92 -8.46
CA ILE A 98 -1.42 -14.08 -7.73
C ILE A 98 -0.24 -14.94 -7.26
N LEU A 99 -0.16 -15.20 -5.96
CA LEU A 99 0.85 -16.08 -5.36
C LEU A 99 0.28 -17.49 -5.18
N ILE A 100 0.95 -18.50 -5.77
CA ILE A 100 0.59 -19.92 -5.61
C ILE A 100 1.61 -20.59 -4.69
N GLY A 101 1.20 -20.87 -3.46
CA GLY A 101 1.99 -21.58 -2.45
C GLY A 101 1.70 -23.09 -2.40
N GLY A 102 2.64 -23.88 -1.89
CA GLY A 102 2.45 -25.32 -1.66
C GLY A 102 3.78 -26.07 -1.56
N ASN A 103 3.75 -27.25 -0.94
CA ASN A 103 4.94 -28.10 -0.74
C ASN A 103 5.66 -28.43 -2.08
N PRO A 104 6.97 -28.75 -2.04
CA PRO A 104 7.66 -29.34 -3.18
C PRO A 104 6.90 -30.58 -3.67
N GLY A 105 6.74 -30.72 -4.99
CA GLY A 105 5.98 -31.84 -5.58
C GLY A 105 4.45 -31.67 -5.61
N ALA A 106 3.86 -30.61 -5.03
CA ALA A 106 2.42 -30.37 -5.04
C ALA A 106 1.80 -30.03 -6.42
N GLY A 107 2.58 -30.07 -7.50
CA GLY A 107 2.08 -29.84 -8.86
C GLY A 107 1.84 -28.38 -9.27
N LYS A 108 2.39 -27.39 -8.54
CA LYS A 108 2.22 -25.95 -8.84
C LYS A 108 2.57 -25.59 -10.29
N SER A 109 3.78 -25.99 -10.74
CA SER A 109 4.24 -25.75 -12.11
C SER A 109 3.37 -26.47 -13.14
N THR A 110 2.91 -27.69 -12.83
CA THR A 110 2.02 -28.47 -13.69
C THR A 110 0.67 -27.78 -13.86
N LEU A 111 0.04 -27.34 -12.78
CA LEU A 111 -1.23 -26.61 -12.81
C LEU A 111 -1.10 -25.32 -13.64
N LEU A 112 -0.04 -24.56 -13.43
CA LEU A 112 0.21 -23.32 -14.17
C LEU A 112 0.44 -23.58 -15.67
N LEU A 113 1.25 -24.57 -16.02
CA LEU A 113 1.48 -24.95 -17.42
C LEU A 113 0.19 -25.41 -18.11
N GLN A 114 -0.60 -26.26 -17.44
CA GLN A 114 -1.90 -26.70 -17.96
C GLN A 114 -2.87 -25.55 -18.16
N THR A 115 -2.89 -24.60 -17.22
CA THR A 115 -3.72 -23.39 -17.31
C THR A 115 -3.29 -22.54 -18.51
N LEU A 116 -1.98 -22.31 -18.69
CA LEU A 116 -1.46 -21.56 -19.84
C LEU A 116 -1.80 -22.24 -21.17
N CYS A 117 -1.69 -23.57 -21.27
CA CYS A 117 -2.09 -24.30 -22.47
C CYS A 117 -3.58 -24.12 -22.80
N LYS A 118 -4.46 -24.10 -21.79
CA LYS A 118 -5.89 -23.81 -22.02
C LYS A 118 -6.12 -22.38 -22.46
N LEU A 119 -5.50 -21.42 -21.78
CA LEU A 119 -5.64 -20.00 -22.11
C LEU A 119 -5.13 -19.68 -23.52
N ALA A 120 -4.03 -20.30 -23.94
CA ALA A 120 -3.46 -20.11 -25.28
C ALA A 120 -4.40 -20.55 -26.43
N GLN A 121 -5.39 -21.42 -26.16
CA GLN A 121 -6.39 -21.81 -27.16
C GLN A 121 -7.47 -20.75 -27.36
N GLN A 122 -7.68 -19.88 -26.37
CA GLN A 122 -8.77 -18.90 -26.34
C GLN A 122 -8.26 -17.46 -26.47
N MET A 123 -7.03 -17.20 -26.04
CA MET A 123 -6.41 -15.88 -26.02
C MET A 123 -5.37 -15.76 -27.13
N LYS A 124 -5.50 -14.73 -27.96
CA LYS A 124 -4.46 -14.39 -28.94
C LYS A 124 -3.23 -13.88 -28.19
N THR A 125 -2.12 -14.57 -28.36
CA THR A 125 -0.79 -14.09 -27.97
C THR A 125 -0.17 -13.30 -29.14
N LEU A 126 0.87 -12.52 -28.84
CA LEU A 126 1.67 -11.81 -29.84
C LEU A 126 2.27 -12.76 -30.89
#